data_AF-A0A926BKV4-F1
#
_entry.id   AF-A0A926BKV4-F1
#
_cell.length_a   1.000
_cell.length_b   1.000
_cell.length_c   1.000
_cell.angle_alpha   90.00
_cell.angle_beta   90.00
_cell.angle_gamma   90.00
#
_symmetry.space_group_name_H-M   'P 1'
#
loop_
_entity.id
_entity.type
_entity.pdbx_description
1 polymer ?
#
loop_
_entity_poly.entity_id
_entity_poly.type
_entity_poly.pdbx_seq_one_letter_code
_entity_poly.pdbx_strand_id
1 'polypeptide(L)'
;MNEYHAMIGRTVMSTGKTVGDAVGSAVDMWEAQGGVLSPSRIFFKQYGGDEFFSDDQIARMKALFAKRNAAWEQNSDLGEAEQNELETLVNTELDAQARRLTQWMADAGK
;
A
#
# COMPACT_ATOMS: atom_id res chain seq x y z
N MET A 1 -3.66 13.68 -7.80
CA MET A 1 -4.37 13.86 -6.51
C MET A 1 -4.27 12.51 -5.83
N ASN A 2 -3.61 12.44 -4.69
CA ASN A 2 -3.42 11.16 -3.98
C ASN A 2 -4.74 10.78 -3.33
N GLU A 3 -5.17 9.54 -3.54
CA GLU A 3 -6.40 8.98 -2.97
C GLU A 3 -6.01 7.85 -2.02
N TYR A 4 -6.48 7.95 -0.78
CA TYR A 4 -6.16 7.02 0.29
C TYR A 4 -7.34 6.10 0.51
N HIS A 5 -7.07 4.81 0.63
CA HIS A 5 -8.09 3.81 0.93
C HIS A 5 -7.77 3.19 2.28
N ALA A 6 -8.78 3.12 3.15
CA ALA A 6 -8.70 2.41 4.42
C ALA A 6 -9.66 1.22 4.40
N MET A 7 -9.23 0.10 4.97
CA MET A 7 -10.04 -1.11 5.06
C MET A 7 -9.97 -1.69 6.47
N ILE A 8 -11.13 -2.01 7.06
CA ILE A 8 -11.24 -2.73 8.34
C ILE A 8 -11.84 -4.11 8.06
N GLY A 9 -11.02 -5.15 8.25
CA GLY A 9 -11.41 -6.52 7.90
C GLY A 9 -11.65 -6.70 6.40
N ARG A 10 -12.64 -7.50 6.01
CA ARG A 10 -13.09 -7.65 4.60
C ARG A 10 -14.37 -6.87 4.29
N THR A 11 -14.96 -6.22 5.29
CA THR A 11 -16.35 -5.73 5.25
C THR A 11 -16.44 -4.21 5.13
N VAL A 12 -15.41 -3.48 5.52
CA VAL A 12 -15.42 -2.02 5.49
C VAL A 12 -14.28 -1.51 4.61
N MET A 13 -14.62 -0.67 3.65
CA MET A 13 -13.68 0.05 2.80
C MET A 13 -14.15 1.49 2.67
N SER A 14 -13.22 2.43 2.77
CA SER A 14 -13.45 3.85 2.58
C SER A 14 -12.35 4.46 1.72
N THR A 15 -12.60 5.68 1.25
CA THR A 15 -11.67 6.49 0.47
C THR A 15 -11.59 7.90 1.03
N GLY A 16 -10.42 8.54 0.93
CA GLY A 16 -10.17 9.86 1.48
C GLY A 16 -9.09 10.62 0.70
N LYS A 17 -9.16 11.96 0.77
CA LYS A 17 -8.09 12.82 0.23
C LYS A 17 -6.87 12.85 1.14
N THR A 18 -7.07 12.52 2.41
CA THR A 18 -6.02 12.26 3.38
C THR A 18 -6.20 10.89 4.00
N VAL A 19 -5.14 10.39 4.63
CA VAL A 19 -5.17 9.16 5.43
C VAL A 19 -6.23 9.27 6.54
N GLY A 20 -6.32 10.43 7.20
CA GLY A 20 -7.28 10.68 8.27
C GLY A 20 -8.73 10.58 7.79
N ASP A 21 -9.04 11.13 6.61
CA ASP A 21 -10.38 11.06 6.04
C ASP A 21 -10.78 9.61 5.74
N ALA A 22 -9.86 8.84 5.16
CA ALA A 22 -10.10 7.44 4.85
C ALA A 22 -10.29 6.63 6.15
N VAL A 23 -9.38 6.73 7.12
CA VAL A 23 -9.46 5.95 8.36
C VAL A 23 -10.68 6.33 9.18
N GLY A 24 -10.92 7.62 9.39
CA GLY A 24 -12.09 8.10 10.14
C GLY A 24 -13.37 7.52 9.54
N SER A 25 -13.53 7.64 8.22
CA SER A 25 -14.69 7.08 7.52
C SER A 25 -14.78 5.55 7.64
N ALA A 26 -13.67 4.82 7.61
CA ALA A 26 -13.68 3.37 7.80
C ALA A 26 -14.06 3.00 9.24
N VAL A 27 -13.56 3.73 10.24
CA VAL A 27 -13.89 3.50 11.65
C VAL A 27 -15.37 3.77 11.90
N ASP A 28 -15.89 4.90 11.41
CA ASP A 28 -17.30 5.25 11.53
C ASP A 28 -18.20 4.16 10.89
N MET A 29 -17.82 3.68 9.71
CA MET A 29 -18.52 2.58 9.02
C MET A 29 -18.44 1.25 9.77
N TRP A 30 -17.33 0.97 10.46
CA TRP A 30 -17.14 -0.22 11.28
C TRP A 30 -17.93 -0.17 12.58
N GLU A 31 -17.94 0.97 13.26
CA GLU A 31 -18.74 1.21 14.47
C GLU A 31 -20.24 1.09 14.14
N ALA A 32 -20.68 1.63 13.01
CA ALA A 32 -22.06 1.48 12.53
C ALA A 32 -22.45 0.00 12.27
N GLN A 33 -21.48 -0.89 12.04
CA GLN A 33 -21.69 -2.33 11.86
C GLN A 33 -21.59 -3.13 13.17
N GLY A 34 -21.48 -2.45 14.33
CA GLY A 34 -21.54 -3.07 15.66
C GLY A 34 -20.20 -3.50 16.23
N GLY A 35 -19.07 -3.10 15.63
CA GLY A 35 -17.74 -3.21 16.27
C GLY A 35 -17.25 -4.62 16.64
N VAL A 36 -17.84 -5.68 16.06
CA VAL A 36 -17.65 -7.08 16.52
C VAL A 36 -16.33 -7.70 16.02
N LEU A 37 -15.62 -7.06 15.09
CA LEU A 37 -14.34 -7.59 14.58
C LEU A 37 -13.21 -7.22 15.53
N SER A 38 -12.58 -8.23 16.14
CA SER A 38 -11.33 -8.14 16.92
C SER A 38 -10.30 -7.21 16.24
N PRO A 39 -9.47 -6.44 17.00
CA PRO A 39 -8.78 -5.24 16.54
C PRO A 39 -8.06 -5.52 15.23
N SER A 40 -8.69 -5.02 14.19
CA SER A 40 -8.56 -5.54 12.84
C SER A 40 -7.43 -4.79 12.17
N ARG A 41 -6.53 -5.53 11.51
CA ARG A 41 -5.48 -4.94 10.67
C ARG A 41 -6.11 -3.90 9.74
N ILE A 42 -5.80 -2.64 9.96
CA ILE A 42 -6.18 -1.55 9.05
C ILE A 42 -5.17 -1.60 7.91
N PHE A 43 -5.64 -1.94 6.71
CA PHE A 43 -4.81 -1.92 5.52
C PHE A 43 -4.87 -0.54 4.89
N PHE A 44 -3.73 0.15 4.89
CA PHE A 44 -3.53 1.39 4.17
C PHE A 44 -3.05 1.06 2.77
N LYS A 45 -3.88 1.38 1.77
CA LYS A 45 -3.42 1.37 0.38
C LYS A 45 -3.37 2.82 -0.09
N GLN A 46 -2.15 3.34 -0.15
CA GLN A 46 -1.87 4.64 -0.77
C GLN A 46 -1.74 4.45 -2.28
N TYR A 47 -2.51 5.22 -3.05
CA TYR A 47 -2.31 5.34 -4.49
C TYR A 47 -1.46 6.58 -4.78
N GLY A 48 -0.24 6.35 -5.27
CA GLY A 48 0.73 7.39 -5.63
C GLY A 48 1.96 7.35 -4.74
N GLY A 49 3.04 7.96 -5.22
CA GLY A 49 4.30 8.06 -4.53
C GLY A 49 4.24 9.02 -3.35
N ASP A 50 5.27 8.93 -2.50
CA ASP A 50 5.55 9.83 -1.40
C ASP A 50 7.05 10.05 -1.23
N GLU A 51 7.43 10.68 -0.13
CA GLU A 51 8.83 10.94 0.22
C GLU A 51 9.65 9.67 0.47
N PHE A 52 9.00 8.54 0.75
CA PHE A 52 9.66 7.27 1.05
C PHE A 52 9.74 6.35 -0.18
N PHE A 53 8.81 6.50 -1.12
CA PHE A 53 8.79 5.76 -2.38
C PHE A 53 8.11 6.57 -3.49
N SER A 54 8.87 6.96 -4.51
CA SER A 54 8.42 7.92 -5.53
C SER A 54 7.43 7.32 -6.54
N ASP A 55 6.70 8.19 -7.24
CA ASP A 55 5.81 7.79 -8.34
C ASP A 55 6.57 7.03 -9.45
N ASP A 56 7.80 7.44 -9.75
CA ASP A 56 8.65 6.79 -10.73
C ASP A 56 9.03 5.36 -10.30
N GLN A 57 9.33 5.17 -9.01
CA GLN A 57 9.63 3.84 -8.45
C GLN A 57 8.39 2.95 -8.48
N ILE A 58 7.20 3.48 -8.18
CA ILE A 58 5.92 2.76 -8.30
C ILE A 58 5.65 2.38 -9.76
N ALA A 59 5.80 3.32 -10.69
CA ALA A 59 5.57 3.09 -12.10
C ALA A 59 6.52 2.02 -12.64
N ARG A 60 7.80 2.10 -12.27
CA ARG A 60 8.82 1.13 -12.68
C ARG A 60 8.54 -0.25 -12.12
N MET A 61 8.21 -0.35 -10.83
CA MET A 61 7.86 -1.62 -10.18
C MET A 61 6.63 -2.27 -10.83
N LYS A 62 5.59 -1.49 -11.13
CA LYS A 62 4.40 -1.98 -11.86
C LYS A 62 4.75 -2.51 -13.25
N ALA A 63 5.60 -1.80 -13.99
CA ALA A 63 6.05 -2.23 -15.31
C ALA A 63 6.82 -3.56 -15.26
N LEU A 64 7.71 -3.73 -14.28
CA LEU A 64 8.46 -4.97 -14.08
C LEU A 64 7.56 -6.14 -13.68
N PHE A 65 6.55 -5.93 -12.82
CA PHE A 65 5.55 -6.96 -12.51
C PHE A 65 4.73 -7.36 -13.74
N ALA A 66 4.32 -6.39 -14.57
CA ALA A 66 3.62 -6.69 -15.82
C ALA A 66 4.49 -7.52 -16.77
N LYS A 67 5.78 -7.17 -16.92
CA LYS A 67 6.74 -7.97 -17.69
C LYS A 67 6.91 -9.37 -17.13
N ARG A 68 7.00 -9.53 -15.81
CA ARG A 68 7.11 -10.85 -15.15
C ARG A 68 5.94 -11.73 -15.51
N ASN A 69 4.73 -11.20 -15.38
CA ASN A 69 3.52 -11.95 -15.64
C ASN A 69 3.45 -12.37 -17.11
N ALA A 70 3.80 -11.47 -18.03
CA ALA A 70 3.88 -11.80 -19.46
C ALA A 70 4.97 -12.86 -19.78
N ALA A 71 6.12 -12.81 -19.09
CA ALA A 71 7.16 -13.82 -19.24
C ALA A 71 6.66 -15.19 -18.75
N TRP A 72 6.01 -15.24 -17.59
CA TRP A 72 5.43 -16.47 -17.05
C TRP A 72 4.37 -17.10 -17.95
N GLU A 73 3.52 -16.29 -18.58
CA GLU A 73 2.55 -16.77 -19.59
C GLU A 73 3.24 -17.43 -20.79
N GLN A 74 4.50 -17.07 -21.06
CA GLN A 74 5.34 -17.62 -22.12
C GLN A 74 6.30 -18.73 -21.63
N ASN A 75 6.16 -19.20 -20.37
CA ASN A 75 7.13 -20.09 -19.70
C ASN A 75 8.57 -19.57 -19.74
N SER A 76 8.72 -18.25 -19.65
CA SER A 76 9.98 -17.52 -19.56
C SER A 76 10.08 -16.82 -18.20
N ASP A 77 11.29 -16.44 -17.82
CA ASP A 77 11.55 -15.55 -16.69
C ASP A 77 11.93 -14.14 -17.16
N LEU A 78 11.97 -13.18 -16.22
CA LEU A 78 12.65 -11.91 -16.48
C LEU A 78 14.14 -12.13 -16.68
N GLY A 79 14.78 -11.23 -17.42
CA GLY A 79 16.24 -11.15 -17.42
C GLY A 79 16.77 -10.85 -16.01
N GLU A 80 17.95 -11.40 -15.69
CA GLU A 80 18.60 -11.26 -14.38
C GLU A 80 18.70 -9.80 -13.90
N ALA A 81 19.04 -8.88 -14.79
CA ALA A 81 19.12 -7.45 -14.47
C ALA A 81 17.75 -6.87 -14.03
N GLU A 82 16.69 -7.23 -14.73
CA GLU A 82 15.33 -6.74 -14.42
C GLU A 82 14.76 -7.43 -13.17
N GLN A 83 15.14 -8.68 -12.92
CA GLN A 83 14.79 -9.37 -11.67
C GLN A 83 15.47 -8.71 -10.47
N ASN A 84 16.77 -8.44 -10.54
CA ASN A 84 17.51 -7.73 -9.50
C ASN A 84 16.94 -6.33 -9.24
N GLU A 85 16.54 -5.63 -10.29
CA GLU A 85 15.87 -4.34 -10.18
C GLU A 85 14.52 -4.46 -9.45
N LEU A 86 13.71 -5.46 -9.82
CA LEU A 86 12.42 -5.72 -9.17
C LEU A 86 12.59 -6.05 -7.69
N GLU A 87 13.54 -6.91 -7.33
CA GLU A 87 13.84 -7.26 -5.94
C GLU A 87 14.29 -6.03 -5.13
N THR A 88 15.14 -5.19 -5.72
CA THR A 88 15.58 -3.94 -5.10
C THR A 88 14.41 -2.98 -4.84
N LEU A 89 13.51 -2.81 -5.82
CA LEU A 89 12.33 -1.97 -5.68
C LEU A 89 11.36 -2.51 -4.61
N VAL A 90 11.15 -3.82 -4.55
CA VAL A 90 10.32 -4.46 -3.53
C VAL A 90 10.89 -4.22 -2.13
N ASN A 91 12.19 -4.43 -1.94
CA ASN A 91 12.85 -4.18 -0.65
C ASN A 91 12.78 -2.70 -0.25
N THR A 92 12.93 -1.80 -1.22
CA THR A 92 12.82 -0.35 -0.98
C THR A 92 11.41 0.04 -0.54
N GLU A 93 10.37 -0.50 -1.19
CA GLU A 93 8.97 -0.25 -0.81
C GLU A 93 8.63 -0.85 0.57
N LEU A 94 9.22 -1.99 0.94
CA LEU A 94 9.06 -2.55 2.29
C LEU A 94 9.69 -1.65 3.37
N ASP A 95 10.88 -1.10 3.11
CA ASP A 95 11.50 -0.11 4.00
C ASP A 95 10.66 1.18 4.08
N ALA A 96 10.13 1.64 2.95
CA ALA A 96 9.24 2.78 2.90
C ALA A 96 7.98 2.57 3.76
N GLN A 97 7.37 1.38 3.71
CA GLN A 97 6.23 1.04 4.58
C GLN A 97 6.60 1.03 6.06
N ALA A 98 7.78 0.53 6.42
CA ALA A 98 8.25 0.59 7.81
C ALA A 98 8.40 2.04 8.29
N ARG A 99 8.97 2.92 7.46
CA ARG A 99 9.12 4.35 7.78
C ARG A 99 7.77 5.06 7.91
N ARG A 100 6.82 4.80 7.00
CA ARG A 100 5.44 5.32 7.08
C ARG A 100 4.79 4.92 8.40
N LEU A 101 4.95 3.66 8.82
CA LEU A 101 4.41 3.18 10.08
C LEU A 101 5.05 3.88 11.29
N THR A 102 6.38 4.05 11.29
CA THR A 102 7.09 4.78 12.35
C THR A 102 6.63 6.23 12.44
N GLN A 103 6.50 6.93 11.31
CA GLN A 103 6.00 8.31 11.26
C GLN A 103 4.58 8.41 11.83
N TRP A 104 3.70 7.49 11.42
CA TRP A 104 2.33 7.45 11.95
C TRP A 104 2.29 7.22 13.47
N MET A 105 3.10 6.29 14.00
CA MET A 105 3.19 6.06 15.45
C MET A 105 3.69 7.29 16.21
N ALA A 106 4.63 8.05 15.63
CA ALA A 106 5.16 9.27 16.23
C ALA A 106 4.13 10.41 16.25
N ASP A 107 3.28 10.49 15.23
CA ASP A 107 2.23 11.51 15.14
C ASP A 107 0.99 11.16 15.98
N ALA A 108 0.66 9.88 16.14
CA ALA A 108 -0.46 9.42 16.97
C ALA A 108 -0.19 9.47 18.49
N GLY A 109 1.08 9.61 18.90
CA GLY A 109 1.49 9.78 20.30
C GLY A 109 1.52 11.23 20.79
N LYS A 110 1.14 12.20 19.95
CA LYS A 110 0.98 13.62 20.28
C LYS A 110 -0.49 13.97 20.45
#